data_AF-A0A1H2I1M5-F1
#
_entry.id   AF-A0A1H2I1M5-F1
#
_cell.length_a   1.000
_cell.length_b   1.000
_cell.length_c   1.000
_cell.angle_alpha   90.00
_cell.angle_beta   90.00
_cell.angle_gamma   90.00
#
_symmetry.space_group_name_H-M   'P 1'
#
loop_
_entity.id
_entity.type
_entity.pdbx_description
1 polymer ?
#
loop_
_entity_poly.entity_id
_entity_poly.type
_entity_poly.pdbx_seq_one_letter_code
_entity_poly.pdbx_strand_id
1 'polypeptide(L)'
;MILCKLRSAALALAIGSAALAGMTAPGAAESPFHTGVWQVNEPTGPRGLVVSDWLVFENGLPAVWLYRKAGTNDLNQFDFLTRRLGQATYDPVQIRVYRTGEHEMKFTTFAKGVEPVEYPAKRLSIPNYKNSCLSVENKGERLFGRWTGTSAASFKSLRLSKSKMTIDGTTRAVEVTPVRVGRLGIVEDGQPVAFLTDGGGDYAVLQWFKPGVTPETMVDPKKEILDFAREEIVRWPGGTCDRQIASRLKAMK
;
A
#
# COMPACT_ATOMS: atom_id res chain seq x y z
N MET A 1 -1.29 -82.86 -34.51
CA MET A 1 -0.11 -83.35 -33.79
C MET A 1 0.66 -82.16 -33.23
N ILE A 2 0.90 -82.17 -31.90
CA ILE A 2 2.05 -81.59 -31.17
C ILE A 2 2.15 -80.05 -31.18
N LEU A 3 1.65 -79.38 -30.13
CA LEU A 3 2.40 -78.77 -28.99
C LEU A 3 3.36 -77.64 -29.37
N CYS A 4 3.21 -76.43 -28.80
CA CYS A 4 3.93 -76.02 -27.57
C CYS A 4 3.70 -74.54 -27.16
N LYS A 5 3.14 -74.37 -25.95
CA LYS A 5 3.44 -73.42 -24.85
C LYS A 5 3.72 -71.91 -25.08
N LEU A 6 2.84 -71.15 -24.43
CA LEU A 6 3.03 -69.91 -23.65
C LEU A 6 4.48 -69.45 -23.39
N ARG A 7 4.70 -68.13 -23.46
CA ARG A 7 5.41 -67.35 -22.41
C ARG A 7 4.85 -65.93 -22.28
N SER A 8 4.76 -65.52 -21.01
CA SER A 8 4.13 -64.33 -20.44
C SER A 8 5.02 -63.08 -20.47
N ALA A 9 4.39 -61.98 -19.98
CA ALA A 9 4.97 -60.78 -19.35
C ALA A 9 5.28 -59.59 -20.28
N ALA A 10 5.10 -58.32 -19.90
CA ALA A 10 4.40 -57.68 -18.79
C ALA A 10 4.45 -56.15 -19.04
N LEU A 11 3.60 -55.42 -18.31
CA LEU A 11 3.76 -54.00 -17.95
C LEU A 11 3.74 -52.97 -19.10
N ALA A 12 2.54 -52.52 -19.47
CA ALA A 12 2.38 -51.20 -20.04
C ALA A 12 2.47 -50.15 -18.92
N LEU A 13 3.39 -49.21 -19.09
CA LEU A 13 3.74 -48.14 -18.16
C LEU A 13 2.51 -47.33 -17.71
N ALA A 14 2.46 -47.07 -16.40
CA ALA A 14 1.57 -46.11 -15.78
C ALA A 14 1.81 -44.71 -16.36
N ILE A 15 0.70 -44.05 -16.68
CA ILE A 15 0.59 -42.66 -17.10
C ILE A 15 1.21 -41.78 -16.00
N GLY A 16 2.27 -41.06 -16.35
CA GLY A 16 2.88 -40.08 -15.48
C GLY A 16 1.92 -38.92 -15.24
N SER A 17 1.30 -38.91 -14.06
CA SER A 17 0.62 -37.74 -13.51
C SER A 17 1.67 -36.68 -13.21
N ALA A 18 1.94 -35.80 -14.18
CA ALA A 18 2.65 -34.55 -13.92
C ALA A 18 1.73 -33.68 -13.04
N ALA A 19 1.88 -33.83 -11.73
CA ALA A 19 1.33 -32.89 -10.78
C ALA A 19 1.93 -31.51 -11.11
N LEU A 20 1.12 -30.65 -11.72
CA LEU A 20 1.36 -29.22 -11.77
C LEU A 20 1.40 -28.75 -10.32
N ALA A 21 2.59 -28.77 -9.73
CA ALA A 21 2.89 -28.04 -8.53
C ALA A 21 2.62 -26.57 -8.86
N GLY A 22 1.44 -26.11 -8.47
CA GLY A 22 1.09 -24.70 -8.44
C GLY A 22 2.13 -24.01 -7.58
N MET A 23 3.11 -23.39 -8.23
CA MET A 23 3.95 -22.40 -7.59
C MET A 23 3.02 -21.23 -7.28
N THR A 24 2.39 -21.28 -6.11
CA THR A 24 1.96 -20.07 -5.44
C THR A 24 3.25 -19.27 -5.23
N ALA A 25 3.48 -18.31 -6.13
CA ALA A 25 4.45 -17.27 -5.88
C ALA A 25 4.17 -16.75 -4.46
N PRO A 26 5.16 -16.73 -3.56
CA PRO A 26 4.94 -16.11 -2.26
C PRO A 26 4.44 -14.69 -2.54
N GLY A 27 3.28 -14.36 -1.95
CA GLY A 27 2.72 -13.02 -2.04
C GLY A 27 3.83 -12.02 -1.74
N ALA A 28 3.94 -10.98 -2.56
CA ALA A 28 4.95 -9.93 -2.40
C ALA A 28 5.07 -9.57 -0.92
N ALA A 29 6.27 -9.71 -0.35
CA ALA A 29 6.47 -9.54 1.09
C ALA A 29 5.87 -8.19 1.53
N GLU A 30 4.79 -8.25 2.33
CA GLU A 30 4.23 -7.11 3.06
C GLU A 30 5.37 -6.54 3.89
N SER A 31 5.81 -5.30 3.60
CA SER A 31 7.05 -4.77 4.17
C SER A 31 6.88 -4.49 5.67
N PRO A 32 7.30 -5.42 6.53
CA PRO A 32 6.75 -5.49 7.88
C PRO A 32 7.41 -4.51 8.85
N PHE A 33 8.46 -3.82 8.43
CA PHE A 33 9.24 -2.99 9.35
C PHE A 33 9.20 -1.51 9.04
N HIS A 34 8.72 -1.04 7.88
CA HIS A 34 8.69 0.40 7.62
C HIS A 34 7.44 1.08 8.21
N THR A 35 6.30 0.40 8.19
CA THR A 35 5.06 0.89 8.80
C THR A 35 5.21 1.11 10.30
N GLY A 36 4.92 2.31 10.78
CA GLY A 36 5.03 2.69 12.18
C GLY A 36 5.37 4.15 12.42
N VAL A 37 5.59 4.45 13.70
CA VAL A 37 6.12 5.74 14.14
C VAL A 37 7.59 5.55 14.49
N TRP A 38 8.44 6.41 13.94
CA TRP A 38 9.89 6.37 14.02
C TRP A 38 10.44 7.71 14.52
N GLN A 39 11.54 7.64 15.25
CA GLN A 39 12.42 8.76 15.53
C GLN A 39 13.62 8.65 14.60
N VAL A 40 13.75 9.57 13.64
CA VAL A 40 14.94 9.72 12.79
C VAL A 40 15.90 10.68 13.50
N ASN A 41 17.15 10.28 13.70
CA ASN A 41 18.14 11.06 14.44
C ASN A 41 19.01 11.84 13.45
N GLU A 42 18.63 13.07 13.19
CA GLU A 42 19.36 13.99 12.30
C GLU A 42 20.35 14.83 13.13
N PRO A 43 21.43 15.38 12.52
CA PRO A 43 22.38 16.25 13.22
C PRO A 43 21.74 17.50 13.84
N THR A 44 20.63 17.97 13.26
CA THR A 44 19.83 19.10 13.73
C THR A 44 18.90 18.76 14.89
N GLY A 45 18.74 17.46 15.19
CA GLY A 45 17.88 16.95 16.26
C GLY A 45 17.00 15.77 15.83
N PRO A 46 16.35 15.08 16.78
CA PRO A 46 15.44 13.99 16.47
C PRO A 46 14.17 14.51 15.79
N ARG A 47 13.76 13.86 14.70
CA ARG A 47 12.53 14.15 13.95
C ARG A 47 11.61 12.94 13.93
N GLY A 48 10.32 13.19 14.11
CA GLY A 48 9.28 12.18 13.96
C GLY A 48 9.08 11.79 12.49
N LEU A 49 9.00 10.50 12.22
CA LEU A 49 8.66 9.94 10.91
C LEU A 49 7.50 8.97 11.10
N VAL A 50 6.40 9.21 10.40
CA VAL A 50 5.19 8.38 10.47
C VAL A 50 4.95 7.79 9.09
N VAL A 51 4.92 6.47 9.01
CA VAL A 51 4.89 5.73 7.75
C VAL A 51 3.83 4.64 7.82
N SER A 52 3.02 4.52 6.77
CA SER A 52 2.19 3.35 6.46
C SER A 52 2.79 2.56 5.30
N ASP A 53 2.14 1.47 4.89
CA ASP A 53 2.66 0.65 3.79
C ASP A 53 2.69 1.39 2.44
N TRP A 54 1.91 2.48 2.31
CA TRP A 54 1.83 3.26 1.08
C TRP A 54 2.31 4.70 1.22
N LEU A 55 2.33 5.28 2.42
CA LEU A 55 2.45 6.72 2.58
C LEU A 55 3.37 7.11 3.74
N VAL A 56 4.07 8.23 3.55
CA VAL A 56 4.63 9.02 4.64
C VAL A 56 3.63 10.11 5.01
N PHE A 57 3.46 10.30 6.31
CA PHE A 57 2.61 11.33 6.88
C PHE A 57 3.44 12.55 7.24
N GLU A 58 2.91 13.72 6.93
CA GLU A 58 3.46 15.01 7.32
C GLU A 58 2.36 15.86 7.94
N ASN A 59 2.68 16.60 8.99
CA ASN A 59 1.71 17.46 9.69
C ASN A 59 0.41 16.73 10.09
N GLY A 60 0.52 15.44 10.40
CA GLY A 60 -0.61 14.60 10.82
C GLY A 60 -1.51 14.09 9.69
N LEU A 61 -1.17 14.32 8.42
CA LEU A 61 -1.93 13.82 7.28
C LEU A 61 -1.04 13.00 6.33
N PRO A 62 -1.61 12.04 5.57
CA PRO A 62 -0.93 11.46 4.42
C PRO A 62 -0.40 12.56 3.49
N ALA A 63 0.87 12.44 3.06
CA ALA A 63 1.53 13.50 2.28
C ALA A 63 2.28 12.97 1.06
N VAL A 64 3.03 11.87 1.23
CA VAL A 64 3.96 11.38 0.21
C VAL A 64 3.73 9.89 -0.03
N TRP A 65 3.38 9.52 -1.25
CA TRP A 65 3.25 8.13 -1.67
C TRP A 65 4.62 7.45 -1.76
N LEU A 66 4.66 6.18 -1.38
CA LEU A 66 5.80 5.29 -1.47
C LEU A 66 5.54 4.23 -2.54
N TYR A 67 6.32 4.28 -3.60
CA TYR A 67 6.27 3.31 -4.69
C TYR A 67 7.51 2.46 -4.65
N ARG A 68 7.32 1.21 -4.23
CA ARG A 68 8.43 0.26 -4.08
C ARG A 68 9.12 0.02 -5.42
N LYS A 69 10.45 0.15 -5.45
CA LYS A 69 11.27 -0.12 -6.63
C LYS A 69 11.41 -1.62 -6.85
N ALA A 70 11.29 -2.03 -8.11
CA ALA A 70 11.61 -3.38 -8.52
C ALA A 70 13.08 -3.69 -8.21
N GLY A 71 13.36 -4.92 -7.75
CA GLY A 71 14.72 -5.37 -7.43
C GLY A 71 15.26 -4.90 -6.08
N THR A 72 14.44 -4.32 -5.20
CA THR A 72 14.85 -4.05 -3.82
C THR A 72 15.08 -5.36 -3.04
N ASN A 73 16.02 -5.35 -2.11
CA ASN A 73 16.36 -6.52 -1.29
C ASN A 73 15.41 -6.66 -0.09
N ASP A 74 14.30 -7.35 -0.29
CA ASP A 74 13.22 -7.50 0.71
C ASP A 74 13.62 -8.14 2.04
N LEU A 75 14.82 -8.72 2.14
CA LEU A 75 15.31 -9.29 3.39
C LEU A 75 15.60 -8.20 4.42
N ASN A 76 16.13 -7.05 4.00
CA ASN A 76 16.55 -5.99 4.91
C ASN A 76 16.52 -4.56 4.32
N GLN A 77 16.16 -4.37 3.06
CA GLN A 77 16.18 -3.06 2.39
C GLN A 77 14.95 -2.84 1.51
N PHE A 78 14.29 -1.70 1.69
CA PHE A 78 13.26 -1.23 0.79
C PHE A 78 13.64 0.13 0.20
N ASP A 79 13.71 0.18 -1.13
CA ASP A 79 13.89 1.40 -1.90
C ASP A 79 12.55 1.84 -2.49
N PHE A 80 12.22 3.12 -2.32
CA PHE A 80 10.99 3.73 -2.78
C PHE A 80 11.26 4.92 -3.68
N LEU A 81 10.60 4.92 -4.84
CA LEU A 81 10.26 6.18 -5.51
C LEU A 81 9.20 6.87 -4.65
N THR A 82 9.25 8.19 -4.59
CA THR A 82 8.27 8.95 -3.82
C THR A 82 7.46 9.87 -4.73
N ARG A 83 6.26 10.24 -4.31
CA ARG A 83 5.44 11.24 -5.00
C ARG A 83 4.58 11.97 -3.98
N ARG A 84 4.68 13.29 -3.91
CA ARG A 84 3.72 14.09 -3.17
C ARG A 84 2.31 13.95 -3.72
N LEU A 85 1.34 13.87 -2.82
CA LEU A 85 -0.07 14.01 -3.17
C LEU A 85 -0.29 15.29 -4.01
N GLY A 86 -1.06 15.15 -5.09
CA GLY A 86 -1.33 16.20 -6.07
C GLY A 86 -0.29 16.34 -7.19
N GLN A 87 0.84 15.65 -7.14
CA GLN A 87 1.83 15.67 -8.24
C GLN A 87 1.63 14.52 -9.21
N ALA A 88 1.91 14.74 -10.50
CA ALA A 88 1.74 13.75 -11.56
C ALA A 88 2.97 12.85 -11.77
N THR A 89 4.13 13.21 -11.22
CA THR A 89 5.41 12.54 -11.44
C THR A 89 6.07 12.22 -10.11
N TYR A 90 6.97 11.24 -10.11
CA TYR A 90 7.80 10.99 -8.94
C TYR A 90 8.62 12.22 -8.54
N ASP A 91 8.79 12.40 -7.24
CA ASP A 91 9.69 13.39 -6.68
C ASP A 91 11.14 13.06 -7.07
N PRO A 92 12.00 14.07 -7.21
CA PRO A 92 13.44 13.85 -7.38
C PRO A 92 14.08 13.19 -6.14
N VAL A 93 13.38 13.22 -5.00
CA VAL A 93 13.80 12.61 -3.75
C VAL A 93 13.28 11.17 -3.67
N GLN A 94 14.17 10.22 -3.40
CA GLN A 94 13.85 8.82 -3.11
C GLN A 94 14.10 8.51 -1.64
N ILE A 95 13.43 7.48 -1.13
CA ILE A 95 13.62 6.99 0.25
C ILE A 95 14.16 5.57 0.19
N ARG A 96 15.19 5.29 1.00
CA ARG A 96 15.59 3.92 1.36
C ARG A 96 15.41 3.74 2.84
N VAL A 97 14.87 2.58 3.20
CA VAL A 97 14.88 2.10 4.57
C VAL A 97 15.66 0.79 4.62
N TYR A 98 16.64 0.75 5.51
CA TYR A 98 17.50 -0.42 5.70
C TYR A 98 17.41 -0.89 7.14
N ARG A 99 16.96 -2.12 7.37
CA ARG A 99 16.82 -2.69 8.69
C ARG A 99 18.19 -2.96 9.31
N THR A 100 18.45 -2.35 10.46
CA THR A 100 19.68 -2.57 11.24
C THR A 100 19.43 -3.35 12.53
N GLY A 101 18.18 -3.50 12.95
CA GLY A 101 17.80 -4.27 14.14
C GLY A 101 16.31 -4.60 14.18
N GLU A 102 15.82 -5.07 15.33
CA GLU A 102 14.39 -5.34 15.53
C GLU A 102 13.55 -4.06 15.59
N HIS A 103 14.12 -2.99 16.17
CA HIS A 103 13.47 -1.69 16.36
C HIS A 103 14.31 -0.55 15.79
N GLU A 104 15.23 -0.86 14.89
CA GLU A 104 16.20 0.08 14.35
C GLU A 104 16.28 -0.06 12.82
N MET A 105 16.38 1.07 12.15
CA MET A 105 16.64 1.15 10.72
C MET A 105 17.56 2.32 10.41
N LYS A 106 18.17 2.31 9.23
CA LYS A 106 18.74 3.48 8.58
C LYS A 106 17.71 4.04 7.61
N PHE A 107 17.41 5.32 7.76
CA PHE A 107 16.55 6.07 6.86
C PHE A 107 17.43 6.94 5.98
N THR A 108 17.39 6.71 4.67
CA THR A 108 18.22 7.43 3.71
C THR A 108 17.34 8.18 2.73
N THR A 109 17.67 9.45 2.48
CA THR A 109 17.06 10.24 1.42
C THR A 109 18.07 10.47 0.30
N PHE A 110 17.61 10.34 -0.95
CA PHE A 110 18.44 10.51 -2.15
C PHE A 110 17.81 11.59 -3.00
N ALA A 111 18.49 12.71 -3.20
CA ALA A 111 18.10 13.65 -4.25
C ALA A 111 18.98 13.41 -5.49
N LYS A 112 18.40 13.48 -6.68
CA LYS A 112 19.16 13.31 -7.93
C LYS A 112 20.35 14.27 -7.98
N GLY A 113 21.56 13.73 -8.12
CA GLY A 113 22.80 14.52 -8.21
C GLY A 113 23.34 15.00 -6.86
N VAL A 114 22.79 14.52 -5.74
CA VAL A 114 23.25 14.83 -4.39
C VAL A 114 23.67 13.54 -3.70
N GLU A 115 24.72 13.61 -2.87
CA GLU A 115 25.14 12.48 -2.04
C GLU A 115 23.99 12.03 -1.12
N PRO A 116 23.73 10.71 -1.00
CA PRO A 116 22.69 10.20 -0.13
C PRO A 116 22.93 10.61 1.32
N VAL A 117 21.86 11.06 1.98
CA VAL A 117 21.93 11.44 3.39
C VAL A 117 21.24 10.38 4.22
N GLU A 118 21.99 9.74 5.11
CA GLU A 118 21.55 8.62 5.94
C GLU A 118 21.49 9.02 7.41
N TYR A 119 20.39 8.64 8.06
CA TYR A 119 20.17 8.87 9.48
C TYR A 119 19.73 7.58 10.17
N PRO A 120 20.25 7.28 11.38
CA PRO A 120 19.75 6.17 12.17
C PRO A 120 18.37 6.50 12.71
N ALA A 121 17.46 5.54 12.70
CA ALA A 121 16.08 5.69 13.15
C ALA A 121 15.69 4.58 14.14
N LYS A 122 14.93 4.97 15.17
CA LYS A 122 14.42 4.07 16.23
C LYS A 122 12.91 4.02 16.20
N ARG A 123 12.34 2.83 16.37
CA ARG A 123 10.89 2.64 16.39
C ARG A 123 10.29 3.14 17.70
N LEU A 124 9.20 3.90 17.62
CA LEU A 124 8.43 4.38 18.77
C LEU A 124 7.12 3.60 18.97
N SER A 125 6.59 2.97 17.93
CA SER A 125 5.36 2.16 17.99
C SER A 125 5.64 0.67 18.25
N ILE A 126 5.07 0.11 19.31
CA ILE A 126 5.05 -1.32 19.66
C ILE A 126 3.58 -1.66 20.01
N PRO A 127 2.92 -2.62 19.34
CA PRO A 127 3.52 -3.85 18.81
C PRO A 127 3.66 -3.91 17.29
N ASN A 128 4.38 -4.96 16.87
CA ASN A 128 4.65 -5.45 15.51
C ASN A 128 3.64 -4.95 14.46
N TYR A 129 4.14 -4.48 13.32
CA TYR A 129 3.35 -3.99 12.16
C TYR A 129 2.01 -4.70 11.94
N LYS A 130 1.90 -6.01 12.13
CA LYS A 130 0.64 -6.77 12.04
C LYS A 130 -0.53 -6.20 12.85
N ASN A 131 -0.25 -5.50 13.96
CA ASN A 131 -1.23 -4.88 14.84
C ASN A 131 -1.11 -3.35 14.87
N SER A 132 -0.27 -2.78 14.01
CA SER A 132 -0.17 -1.33 13.90
C SER A 132 -1.45 -0.81 13.25
N CYS A 133 -2.01 0.23 13.84
CA CYS A 133 -3.15 0.89 13.23
C CYS A 133 -2.76 1.63 11.93
N LEU A 134 -1.45 1.83 11.68
CA LEU A 134 -0.88 2.34 10.42
C LEU A 134 -0.79 1.28 9.31
N SER A 135 -1.02 0.01 9.62
CA SER A 135 -0.97 -1.04 8.62
C SER A 135 -2.20 -1.06 7.77
N VAL A 136 -1.97 -1.32 6.49
CA VAL A 136 -3.01 -1.40 5.48
C VAL A 136 -3.81 -2.69 5.68
N GLU A 137 -5.12 -2.60 5.49
CA GLU A 137 -5.98 -3.77 5.58
C GLU A 137 -5.94 -4.60 4.28
N ASN A 138 -5.78 -5.92 4.43
CA ASN A 138 -5.48 -6.81 3.33
C ASN A 138 -6.66 -7.04 2.36
N LYS A 139 -7.90 -6.86 2.81
CA LYS A 139 -9.12 -7.18 2.04
C LYS A 139 -9.86 -5.96 1.49
N GLY A 140 -9.43 -4.74 1.86
CA GLY A 140 -10.11 -3.49 1.50
C GLY A 140 -11.50 -3.33 2.13
N GLU A 141 -11.91 -4.21 3.05
CA GLU A 141 -13.24 -4.18 3.65
C GLU A 141 -13.44 -2.92 4.51
N ARG A 142 -12.36 -2.47 5.15
CA ARG A 142 -12.33 -1.23 5.95
C ARG A 142 -12.56 0.04 5.11
N LEU A 143 -12.43 -0.03 3.79
CA LEU A 143 -12.63 1.12 2.90
C LEU A 143 -14.11 1.39 2.59
N PHE A 144 -15.00 0.44 2.86
CA PHE A 144 -16.43 0.67 2.81
C PHE A 144 -16.94 1.35 4.09
N GLY A 145 -18.02 2.11 3.96
CA GLY A 145 -18.64 2.82 5.07
C GLY A 145 -18.54 4.33 4.96
N ARG A 146 -18.58 5.01 6.11
CA ARG A 146 -18.61 6.48 6.19
C ARG A 146 -17.23 7.03 6.53
N TRP A 147 -16.85 8.06 5.81
CA TRP A 147 -15.64 8.82 5.94
C TRP A 147 -15.96 10.30 6.11
N THR A 148 -15.14 11.00 6.87
CA THR A 148 -15.17 12.46 7.05
C THR A 148 -14.07 13.07 6.18
N GLY A 149 -14.39 14.11 5.40
CA GLY A 149 -13.39 14.87 4.68
C GLY A 149 -12.47 15.63 5.65
N THR A 150 -11.18 15.64 5.38
CA THR A 150 -10.21 16.45 6.14
C THR A 150 -10.13 17.87 5.58
N SER A 151 -9.25 18.72 6.12
CA SER A 151 -8.94 20.03 5.55
C SER A 151 -8.33 19.96 4.14
N ALA A 152 -7.82 18.80 3.74
CA ALA A 152 -7.31 18.54 2.40
C ALA A 152 -8.37 17.90 1.48
N ALA A 153 -9.64 17.86 1.90
CA ALA A 153 -10.75 17.41 1.08
C ALA A 153 -11.66 18.57 0.67
N SER A 154 -12.15 18.55 -0.57
CA SER A 154 -13.10 19.53 -1.09
C SER A 154 -14.55 19.29 -0.62
N PHE A 155 -14.80 18.23 0.15
CA PHE A 155 -16.11 17.80 0.63
C PHE A 155 -16.06 17.45 2.11
N LYS A 156 -17.21 17.43 2.78
CA LYS A 156 -17.29 17.17 4.23
C LYS A 156 -17.43 15.70 4.57
N SER A 157 -18.09 14.93 3.71
CA SER A 157 -18.42 13.53 3.97
C SER A 157 -18.44 12.69 2.70
N LEU A 158 -17.95 11.46 2.86
CA LEU A 158 -17.99 10.41 1.85
C LEU A 158 -18.64 9.17 2.48
N ARG A 159 -19.50 8.49 1.74
CA ARG A 159 -19.95 7.14 2.06
C ARG A 159 -19.77 6.26 0.84
N LEU A 160 -19.05 5.14 1.00
CA LEU A 160 -18.83 4.17 -0.06
C LEU A 160 -19.49 2.84 0.32
N SER A 161 -20.24 2.26 -0.61
CA SER A 161 -20.70 0.87 -0.58
C SER A 161 -20.29 0.18 -1.89
N LYS A 162 -20.57 -1.11 -2.01
CA LYS A 162 -20.27 -1.86 -3.25
C LYS A 162 -20.96 -1.32 -4.49
N SER A 163 -22.11 -0.66 -4.32
CA SER A 163 -22.97 -0.21 -5.43
C SER A 163 -23.30 1.28 -5.44
N LYS A 164 -22.85 2.03 -4.42
CA LYS A 164 -23.18 3.45 -4.25
C LYS A 164 -22.02 4.24 -3.67
N MET A 165 -21.85 5.45 -4.17
CA MET A 165 -20.98 6.46 -3.59
C MET A 165 -21.81 7.70 -3.29
N THR A 166 -21.78 8.16 -2.04
CA THR A 166 -22.44 9.38 -1.59
C THR A 166 -21.40 10.39 -1.15
N ILE A 167 -21.40 11.59 -1.73
CA ILE A 167 -20.56 12.71 -1.30
C ILE A 167 -21.47 13.87 -0.93
N ASP A 168 -21.36 14.35 0.31
CA ASP A 168 -22.16 15.45 0.85
C ASP A 168 -23.68 15.31 0.58
N GLY A 169 -24.18 14.09 0.77
CA GLY A 169 -25.59 13.73 0.57
C GLY A 169 -25.97 13.37 -0.87
N THR A 170 -25.17 13.77 -1.86
CA THR A 170 -25.42 13.45 -3.28
C THR A 170 -24.94 12.03 -3.58
N THR A 171 -25.85 11.17 -4.05
CA THR A 171 -25.59 9.74 -4.28
C THR A 171 -25.56 9.41 -5.76
N ARG A 172 -24.59 8.59 -6.15
CA ARG A 172 -24.45 8.00 -7.48
C ARG A 172 -24.33 6.48 -7.40
N ALA A 173 -24.80 5.82 -8.45
CA ALA A 173 -24.57 4.40 -8.66
C ALA A 173 -23.11 4.21 -9.10
N VAL A 174 -22.43 3.23 -8.49
CA VAL A 174 -21.06 2.86 -8.86
C VAL A 174 -20.90 1.36 -8.75
N GLU A 175 -19.86 0.81 -9.35
CA GLU A 175 -19.36 -0.52 -9.06
C GLU A 175 -18.01 -0.37 -8.38
N VAL A 176 -17.80 -1.09 -7.28
CA VAL A 176 -16.55 -1.04 -6.51
C VAL A 176 -15.89 -2.40 -6.50
N THR A 177 -14.65 -2.46 -7.01
CA THR A 177 -13.88 -3.70 -7.12
C THR A 177 -12.53 -3.56 -6.41
N PRO A 178 -12.07 -4.58 -5.68
CA PRO A 178 -10.69 -4.61 -5.21
C PRO A 178 -9.73 -4.62 -6.38
N VAL A 179 -8.76 -3.70 -6.39
CA VAL A 179 -7.73 -3.58 -7.44
C VAL A 179 -6.43 -4.22 -6.98
N ARG A 180 -6.07 -3.98 -5.73
CA ARG A 180 -4.93 -4.59 -5.03
C ARG A 180 -5.12 -4.42 -3.53
N VAL A 181 -4.21 -4.97 -2.72
CA VAL A 181 -4.20 -4.80 -1.26
C VAL A 181 -4.36 -3.32 -0.90
N GLY A 182 -5.32 -3.00 -0.03
CA GLY A 182 -5.59 -1.64 0.41
C GLY A 182 -6.09 -0.67 -0.66
N ARG A 183 -6.55 -1.13 -1.85
CA ARG A 183 -7.04 -0.21 -2.89
C ARG A 183 -8.28 -0.75 -3.59
N LEU A 184 -9.33 0.07 -3.59
CA LEU A 184 -10.56 -0.15 -4.33
C LEU A 184 -10.60 0.71 -5.59
N GLY A 185 -10.98 0.13 -6.72
CA GLY A 185 -11.38 0.83 -7.94
C GLY A 185 -12.87 1.14 -7.90
N ILE A 186 -13.23 2.34 -8.33
CA ILE A 186 -14.62 2.81 -8.40
C ILE A 186 -14.93 3.14 -9.85
N VAL A 187 -15.99 2.52 -10.36
CA VAL A 187 -16.47 2.61 -11.74
C VAL A 187 -17.89 3.18 -11.72
N GLU A 188 -18.18 4.13 -12.61
CA GLU A 188 -19.50 4.75 -12.78
C GLU A 188 -19.87 4.61 -14.26
N ASP A 189 -21.02 4.01 -14.57
CA ASP A 189 -21.49 3.76 -15.95
C ASP A 189 -20.43 3.07 -16.85
N GLY A 190 -19.71 2.09 -16.29
CA GLY A 190 -18.66 1.35 -16.99
C GLY A 190 -17.32 2.10 -17.12
N GLN A 191 -17.26 3.36 -16.69
CA GLN A 191 -16.06 4.20 -16.74
C GLN A 191 -15.38 4.27 -15.37
N PRO A 192 -14.08 3.95 -15.25
CA PRO A 192 -13.32 4.22 -14.03
C PRO A 192 -13.35 5.70 -13.67
N VAL A 193 -13.69 6.01 -12.42
CA VAL A 193 -13.77 7.40 -11.91
C VAL A 193 -12.79 7.70 -10.78
N ALA A 194 -12.44 6.71 -9.95
CA ALA A 194 -11.49 6.93 -8.85
C ALA A 194 -10.88 5.63 -8.31
N PHE A 195 -9.78 5.79 -7.57
CA PHE A 195 -9.41 4.85 -6.52
C PHE A 195 -9.82 5.38 -5.15
N LEU A 196 -10.16 4.48 -4.23
CA LEU A 196 -10.05 4.73 -2.79
C LEU A 196 -8.95 3.84 -2.24
N THR A 197 -7.85 4.44 -1.80
CA THR A 197 -6.67 3.74 -1.29
C THR A 197 -6.55 3.96 0.21
N ASP A 198 -6.36 2.88 0.96
CA ASP A 198 -6.05 2.90 2.39
C ASP A 198 -4.76 3.70 2.63
N GLY A 199 -4.86 4.73 3.46
CA GLY A 199 -3.73 5.58 3.81
C GLY A 199 -2.87 4.97 4.91
N GLY A 200 -3.35 3.92 5.56
CA GLY A 200 -2.94 3.54 6.91
C GLY A 200 -3.53 4.48 7.95
N GLY A 201 -3.56 4.02 9.20
CA GLY A 201 -4.08 4.80 10.31
C GLY A 201 -5.60 4.83 10.29
N ASP A 202 -6.13 6.03 10.45
CA ASP A 202 -7.56 6.33 10.29
C ASP A 202 -7.85 6.98 8.93
N TYR A 203 -6.95 6.87 7.93
CA TYR A 203 -7.03 7.67 6.71
C TYR A 203 -7.19 6.82 5.46
N ALA A 204 -7.81 7.41 4.45
CA ALA A 204 -7.79 6.92 3.08
C ALA A 204 -7.65 8.12 2.12
N VAL A 205 -7.18 7.85 0.91
CA VAL A 205 -7.06 8.85 -0.16
C VAL A 205 -7.99 8.47 -1.30
N LEU A 206 -8.92 9.36 -1.62
CA LEU A 206 -9.78 9.24 -2.80
C LEU A 206 -9.10 9.94 -3.98
N GLN A 207 -8.67 9.17 -4.96
CA GLN A 207 -7.84 9.60 -6.08
C GLN A 207 -8.69 9.61 -7.35
N TRP A 208 -9.12 10.78 -7.79
CA TRP A 208 -9.99 10.91 -8.95
C TRP A 208 -9.20 10.82 -10.24
N PHE A 209 -9.66 10.01 -11.18
CA PHE A 209 -8.98 9.89 -12.45
C PHE A 209 -9.16 11.12 -13.33
N LYS A 210 -8.15 11.42 -14.14
CA LYS A 210 -8.32 12.23 -15.34
C LYS A 210 -9.06 11.41 -16.41
N PRO A 211 -9.70 12.06 -17.40
CA PRO A 211 -10.27 11.35 -18.54
C PRO A 211 -9.24 10.42 -19.22
N GLY A 212 -9.70 9.27 -19.70
CA GLY A 212 -8.87 8.32 -20.47
C GLY A 212 -8.35 7.10 -19.69
N VAL A 213 -8.60 7.00 -18.39
CA VAL A 213 -8.33 5.76 -17.64
C VAL A 213 -9.33 4.68 -18.05
N THR A 214 -8.84 3.53 -18.51
CA THR A 214 -9.70 2.39 -18.89
C THR A 214 -9.78 1.35 -17.77
N PRO A 215 -10.81 0.48 -17.74
CA PRO A 215 -10.90 -0.60 -16.76
C PRO A 215 -9.65 -1.48 -16.73
N GLU A 216 -9.06 -1.77 -17.89
CA GLU A 216 -7.85 -2.58 -18.01
C GLU A 216 -6.65 -1.89 -17.37
N THR A 217 -6.50 -0.58 -17.60
CA THR A 217 -5.41 0.22 -17.02
C THR A 217 -5.57 0.35 -15.50
N MET A 218 -6.81 0.48 -15.02
CA MET A 218 -7.12 0.60 -13.60
C MET A 218 -6.68 -0.65 -12.80
N VAL A 219 -6.80 -1.84 -13.39
CA VAL A 219 -6.48 -3.11 -12.71
C VAL A 219 -5.10 -3.67 -13.05
N ASP A 220 -4.36 -3.06 -13.97
CA ASP A 220 -3.05 -3.55 -14.41
C ASP A 220 -1.98 -3.39 -13.30
N PRO A 221 -1.44 -4.47 -12.73
CA PRO A 221 -0.43 -4.38 -11.67
C PRO A 221 0.93 -3.87 -12.16
N LYS A 222 1.15 -3.81 -13.48
CA LYS A 222 2.39 -3.31 -14.09
C LYS A 222 2.32 -1.82 -14.43
N LYS A 223 1.14 -1.21 -14.38
CA LYS A 223 0.94 0.21 -14.69
C LYS A 223 0.44 0.94 -13.46
N GLU A 224 1.27 1.85 -12.96
CA GLU A 224 0.85 2.74 -11.89
C GLU A 224 0.26 4.02 -12.47
N ILE A 225 -0.96 4.36 -12.07
CA ILE A 225 -1.57 5.66 -12.35
C ILE A 225 -1.03 6.64 -11.32
N LEU A 226 -0.33 7.66 -11.79
CA LEU A 226 0.27 8.71 -10.95
C LEU A 226 -0.41 10.07 -11.14
N ASP A 227 -1.00 10.29 -12.31
CA ASP A 227 -1.58 11.57 -12.70
C ASP A 227 -3.10 11.59 -12.47
N PHE A 228 -3.50 12.15 -11.33
CA PHE A 228 -4.90 12.24 -10.90
C PHE A 228 -5.45 13.64 -11.14
N ALA A 229 -6.77 13.74 -11.34
CA ALA A 229 -7.45 15.02 -11.46
C ALA A 229 -7.44 15.76 -10.11
N ARG A 230 -7.61 15.02 -9.01
CA ARG A 230 -7.47 15.48 -7.64
C ARG A 230 -7.30 14.29 -6.70
N GLU A 231 -6.68 14.53 -5.55
CA GLU A 231 -6.52 13.53 -4.49
C GLU A 231 -7.06 14.13 -3.18
N GLU A 232 -8.01 13.44 -2.56
CA GLU A 232 -8.78 13.95 -1.42
C GLU A 232 -8.49 13.07 -0.21
N ILE A 233 -8.06 13.67 0.90
CA ILE A 233 -7.76 12.91 2.11
C ILE A 233 -9.01 12.83 2.98
N VAL A 234 -9.44 11.61 3.26
CA VAL A 234 -10.58 11.32 4.14
C VAL A 234 -10.14 10.58 5.39
N ARG A 235 -10.91 10.73 6.45
CA ARG A 235 -10.65 10.16 7.78
C ARG A 235 -11.83 9.34 8.29
N TRP A 236 -11.52 8.20 8.89
CA TRP A 236 -12.48 7.37 9.60
C TRP A 236 -12.98 8.09 10.87
N PRO A 237 -14.29 8.33 11.01
CA PRO A 237 -14.82 9.13 12.12
C PRO A 237 -14.59 8.52 13.51
N GLY A 238 -14.60 7.19 13.61
CA GLY A 238 -14.38 6.46 14.87
C GLY A 238 -12.91 6.15 15.17
N GLY A 239 -11.99 6.78 14.43
CA GLY A 239 -10.58 6.46 14.44
C GLY A 239 -9.86 6.89 15.73
N THR A 240 -8.82 6.15 16.13
CA THR A 240 -8.00 6.51 17.30
C THR A 240 -6.50 6.58 17.02
N CYS A 241 -6.09 6.39 15.77
CA CYS A 241 -4.69 6.35 15.37
C CYS A 241 -3.95 7.65 15.63
N ASP A 242 -4.54 8.81 15.34
CA ASP A 242 -3.87 10.10 15.59
C ASP A 242 -3.43 10.24 17.04
N ARG A 243 -4.31 9.84 17.98
CA ARG A 243 -4.01 9.88 19.41
C ARG A 243 -2.87 8.93 19.75
N GLN A 244 -2.85 7.75 19.15
CA GLN A 244 -1.77 6.78 19.36
C GLN A 244 -0.44 7.30 18.79
N ILE A 245 -0.45 7.84 17.56
CA ILE A 245 0.71 8.43 16.89
C ILE A 245 1.27 9.59 17.71
N ALA A 246 0.42 10.53 18.11
CA ALA A 246 0.82 11.68 18.93
C ALA A 246 1.42 11.25 20.28
N SER A 247 0.85 10.22 20.92
CA SER A 247 1.40 9.65 22.15
C SER A 247 2.81 9.08 21.94
N ARG A 248 3.06 8.38 20.82
CA ARG A 248 4.39 7.85 20.50
C ARG A 248 5.40 8.94 20.18
N LEU A 249 5.01 9.97 19.41
CA LEU A 249 5.88 11.10 19.09
C LEU A 249 6.31 11.89 20.33
N LYS A 250 5.46 11.98 21.37
CA LYS A 250 5.84 12.58 22.67
C LYS A 250 6.93 11.82 23.43
N ALA A 251 7.16 10.54 23.11
CA ALA A 251 8.18 9.71 23.76
C ALA A 251 9.57 9.83 23.11
N MET A 252 9.70 10.67 22.07
CA MET A 252 10.99 10.96 21.45
C MET A 252 11.99 11.57 22.44
N LYS A 253 13.26 11.26 22.25
CA LYS A 253 14.38 11.73 23.07
C LYS A 253 15.43 12.41 22.22
#